data_AF-A0A1N6X8Z9-F1
#
_entry.id   AF-A0A1N6X8Z9-F1
#
_cell.length_a   1.000
_cell.length_b   1.000
_cell.length_c   1.000
_cell.angle_alpha   90.00
_cell.angle_beta   90.00
_cell.angle_gamma   90.00
#
_symmetry.space_group_name_H-M   'P 1'
#
loop_
_entity.id
_entity.type
_entity.pdbx_description
1 polymer ?
#
loop_
_entity_poly.entity_id
_entity_poly.type
_entity_poly.pdbx_seq_one_letter_code
_entity_poly.pdbx_strand_id
1 'polypeptide(L)'
;MTSLGVILGFLIGFLAQWVADESFALTSASDWLIFAGCIAGAAILLRVLFRMLMPPDGSEPVVFYRQTLRLYVIGIATAFLSLIIAAFL
;
A
#
# COMPACT_ATOMS: atom_id res chain seq x y z
N MET A 1 8.11 3.01 -13.21
CA MET A 1 8.52 1.83 -12.41
C MET A 1 9.24 2.23 -11.12
N THR A 2 10.10 3.25 -11.16
CA THR A 2 10.91 3.71 -10.01
C THR A 2 10.10 4.17 -8.81
N SER A 3 9.08 5.02 -9.00
CA SER A 3 8.27 5.56 -7.89
C SER A 3 7.50 4.49 -7.11
N LEU A 4 7.01 3.45 -7.80
CA LEU A 4 6.26 2.36 -7.17
C LEU A 4 7.16 1.53 -6.26
N GLY A 5 8.35 1.15 -6.74
CA GLY A 5 9.33 0.44 -5.93
C GLY A 5 9.76 1.25 -4.69
N VAL A 6 10.00 2.55 -4.86
CA VAL A 6 10.36 3.46 -3.74
C VAL A 6 9.26 3.52 -2.69
N ILE A 7 8.00 3.72 -3.09
CA ILE A 7 6.87 3.84 -2.15
C ILE A 7 6.60 2.50 -1.45
N LEU A 8 6.64 1.38 -2.19
CA LEU A 8 6.47 0.06 -1.59
C LEU A 8 7.59 -0.22 -0.58
N GLY A 9 8.84 0.09 -0.93
CA GLY A 9 9.98 -0.04 -0.02
C GLY A 9 9.85 0.85 1.22
N PHE A 10 9.42 2.10 1.06
CA PHE A 10 9.14 3.01 2.18
C PHE A 10 8.07 2.44 3.11
N LEU A 11 6.97 1.92 2.54
CA LEU A 11 5.83 1.41 3.31
C LEU A 11 6.20 0.13 4.09
N ILE A 12 6.96 -0.78 3.46
CA ILE A 12 7.50 -1.97 4.13
C ILE A 12 8.51 -1.57 5.21
N GLY A 13 9.39 -0.61 4.93
CA GLY A 13 10.38 -0.11 5.89
C GLY A 13 9.73 0.54 7.11
N PHE A 14 8.69 1.37 6.89
CA PHE A 14 7.88 1.93 7.96
C PHE A 14 7.26 0.83 8.83
N LEU A 15 6.66 -0.19 8.21
CA LEU A 15 6.03 -1.30 8.94
C LEU A 15 7.06 -2.08 9.76
N ALA A 16 8.22 -2.37 9.19
CA ALA A 16 9.29 -3.10 9.86
C ALA A 16 9.85 -2.31 11.06
N GLN A 17 10.04 -0.99 10.90
CA GLN A 17 10.49 -0.12 11.98
C GLN A 17 9.42 0.00 13.07
N TRP A 18 8.15 0.11 12.70
CA TRP A 18 7.05 0.22 13.65
C TRP A 18 6.84 -1.06 14.47
N VAL A 19 6.96 -2.24 13.83
CA VAL A 19 6.88 -3.55 14.52
C VAL A 19 8.11 -3.82 15.39
N ALA A 20 9.26 -3.23 15.06
CA ALA A 20 10.50 -3.38 15.83
C ALA A 20 10.56 -2.49 17.08
N ASP A 21 9.60 -1.59 17.27
CA ASP A 21 9.50 -0.74 18.46
C ASP A 21 9.15 -1.60 19.69
N GLU A 22 9.84 -1.40 20.82
CA GLU A 22 9.57 -2.15 22.06
C GLU A 22 8.16 -1.90 22.61
N SER A 23 7.57 -0.75 22.26
CA SER A 23 6.20 -0.39 22.62
C SER A 23 5.14 -0.96 21.67
N PHE A 24 5.55 -1.69 20.63
CA PHE A 24 4.63 -2.29 19.68
C PHE A 24 3.72 -3.31 20.35
N ALA A 25 2.44 -2.99 20.44
CA ALA A 25 1.42 -3.90 20.90
C ALA A 25 0.11 -3.62 20.13
N LEU A 26 -0.44 -4.64 19.47
CA LEU A 26 -1.72 -4.57 18.76
C LEU A 26 -2.89 -4.57 19.76
N THR A 27 -2.94 -3.55 20.62
CA THR A 27 -3.87 -3.47 21.75
C THR A 27 -4.97 -2.46 21.50
N SER A 28 -4.68 -1.38 20.79
CA SER A 28 -5.66 -0.38 20.41
C SER A 28 -6.29 -0.69 19.04
N ALA A 29 -7.50 -0.16 18.85
CA ALA A 29 -8.15 -0.14 17.54
C ALA A 29 -7.33 0.67 16.50
N SER A 30 -6.59 1.70 16.95
CA SER A 30 -5.68 2.48 16.10
C SER A 30 -4.52 1.62 15.58
N ASP A 31 -3.89 0.81 16.43
CA ASP A 31 -2.79 -0.09 16.03
C ASP A 31 -3.25 -1.09 14.97
N TRP A 32 -4.41 -1.71 15.19
CA TRP A 32 -5.00 -2.64 14.23
C TRP A 32 -5.33 -1.96 12.90
N LEU A 33 -5.81 -0.72 12.94
CA LEU A 33 -6.14 0.05 11.73
C LEU A 33 -4.88 0.40 10.93
N ILE A 34 -3.80 0.82 11.59
CA ILE A 34 -2.50 1.11 10.96
C ILE A 34 -1.97 -0.17 10.31
N PHE A 35 -1.92 -1.27 11.07
CA PHE A 35 -1.40 -2.53 10.59
C PHE A 35 -2.18 -3.06 9.38
N ALA A 36 -3.51 -3.13 9.48
CA ALA A 36 -4.36 -3.61 8.40
C ALA A 36 -4.31 -2.70 7.17
N GLY A 37 -4.31 -1.38 7.37
CA GLY A 37 -4.25 -0.40 6.28
C GLY A 37 -2.92 -0.41 5.54
N CYS A 38 -1.80 -0.50 6.26
CA CYS A 38 -0.48 -0.62 5.65
C CYS A 38 -0.31 -1.96 4.92
N ILE A 39 -0.76 -3.09 5.48
CA ILE A 39 -0.72 -4.39 4.79
C ILE A 39 -1.61 -4.37 3.53
N ALA A 40 -2.83 -3.82 3.62
CA ALA A 40 -3.73 -3.72 2.48
C ALA A 40 -3.13 -2.83 1.38
N GLY A 41 -2.55 -1.68 1.75
CA GLY A 41 -1.86 -0.79 0.81
C GLY A 41 -0.65 -1.45 0.15
N ALA A 42 0.19 -2.15 0.93
CA ALA A 42 1.31 -2.92 0.40
C ALA A 42 0.84 -3.99 -0.59
N ALA A 43 -0.19 -4.78 -0.26
CA ALA A 43 -0.73 -5.81 -1.12
C ALA A 43 -1.29 -5.24 -2.45
N ILE A 44 -1.97 -4.09 -2.40
CA ILE A 44 -2.47 -3.41 -3.60
C ILE A 44 -1.29 -2.94 -4.47
N LEU A 45 -0.29 -2.29 -3.88
CA LEU A 45 0.89 -1.82 -4.62
C LEU A 45 1.69 -2.98 -5.24
N LEU A 46 1.81 -4.09 -4.52
CA LEU A 46 2.46 -5.31 -5.00
C LEU A 46 1.65 -5.92 -6.16
N ARG A 47 0.32 -5.91 -6.10
CA ARG A 47 -0.55 -6.30 -7.23
C ARG A 47 -0.40 -5.36 -8.43
N VAL A 48 -0.25 -4.05 -8.23
CA VAL A 48 0.02 -3.08 -9.30
C VAL A 48 1.36 -3.35 -9.96
N LEU A 49 2.40 -3.68 -9.17
CA LEU A 49 3.71 -4.07 -9.69
C LEU A 49 3.61 -5.31 -10.59
N PHE A 50 2.94 -6.37 -10.12
CA PHE A 50 2.69 -7.56 -10.92
C PHE A 50 1.95 -7.24 -12.22
N ARG A 51 0.92 -6.40 -12.13
CA ARG A 51 0.14 -5.98 -13.30
C ARG A 51 0.97 -5.16 -14.29
N MET A 52 1.97 -4.40 -13.84
CA MET A 52 2.87 -3.67 -14.73
C MET A 52 3.94 -4.57 -15.39
N LEU A 53 4.33 -5.67 -14.74
CA LEU A 53 5.29 -6.63 -15.29
C LEU A 53 4.65 -7.59 -16.30
N MET A 54 3.34 -7.82 -16.19
CA MET A 54 2.62 -8.75 -17.06
C MET A 54 2.15 -8.04 -18.35
N PRO A 55 2.40 -8.63 -19.55
CA PRO A 55 1.96 -8.05 -20.81
C PRO A 55 0.43 -7.89 -20.86
N PRO A 56 -0.10 -6.81 -21.46
CA PRO A 56 -1.54 -6.68 -21.64
C PRO A 56 -2.04 -7.72 -22.66
N ASP A 57 -2.89 -8.64 -22.20
CA ASP A 57 -3.59 -9.62 -23.04
C ASP A 57 -4.63 -8.90 -23.90
N GLY A 58 -4.24 -8.47 -25.11
CA GLY A 58 -5.10 -8.06 -26.24
C GLY A 58 -6.14 -6.96 -26.01
N SER A 59 -6.27 -6.45 -24.78
CA SER A 59 -7.23 -5.45 -24.33
C SER A 59 -6.68 -4.05 -24.60
N GLU A 60 -7.58 -3.09 -24.80
CA GLU A 60 -7.23 -1.69 -25.05
C GLU A 60 -6.16 -1.22 -24.04
N PRO A 61 -4.92 -0.95 -24.47
CA PRO A 61 -3.80 -0.69 -23.58
C PRO A 61 -4.09 0.46 -22.61
N VAL A 62 -4.82 1.47 -23.10
CA VAL A 62 -5.22 2.66 -22.36
C VAL A 62 -6.09 2.33 -21.14
N VAL A 63 -7.05 1.40 -21.28
CA VAL A 63 -7.93 1.00 -20.17
C VAL A 63 -7.14 0.23 -19.11
N PHE A 64 -6.25 -0.66 -19.56
CA PHE A 64 -5.39 -1.43 -18.67
C PHE A 64 -4.50 -0.50 -17.81
N TYR A 65 -3.82 0.46 -18.42
CA TYR A 65 -2.99 1.42 -17.70
C TYR A 65 -3.80 2.33 -16.76
N ARG A 66 -4.98 2.80 -17.18
CA ARG A 66 -5.84 3.65 -16.33
C ARG A 66 -6.32 2.90 -15.08
N GLN A 67 -6.66 1.62 -15.22
CA GLN A 67 -7.03 0.78 -14.08
C GLN A 67 -5.83 0.53 -13.16
N THR A 68 -4.65 0.25 -13.70
CA THR A 68 -3.40 0.12 -12.93
C THR A 68 -3.09 1.40 -12.15
N LEU A 69 -3.27 2.57 -12.78
CA LEU A 69 -3.07 3.88 -12.12
C LEU A 69 -4.09 4.12 -11.01
N ARG A 70 -5.36 3.77 -11.22
CA ARG A 70 -6.38 3.85 -10.15
C ARG A 70 -6.03 2.96 -8.97
N LEU A 71 -5.63 1.71 -9.23
CA LEU A 71 -5.21 0.78 -8.17
C LEU A 71 -3.99 1.31 -7.41
N TYR A 72 -3.03 1.91 -8.12
CA TYR A 72 -1.87 2.55 -7.50
C TYR A 72 -2.27 3.68 -6.55
N VAL A 73 -3.12 4.61 -7.02
CA VAL A 73 -3.61 5.73 -6.20
C VAL A 73 -4.42 5.22 -5.00
N ILE A 74 -5.28 4.22 -5.19
CA ILE A 74 -6.05 3.61 -4.09
C ILE A 74 -5.12 2.95 -3.07
N GLY A 75 -4.11 2.19 -3.50
CA GLY A 75 -3.16 1.55 -2.59
C GLY A 75 -2.41 2.54 -1.72
N ILE A 76 -1.93 3.64 -2.31
CA ILE A 76 -1.30 4.74 -1.56
C ILE A 76 -2.30 5.39 -0.62
N ALA A 77 -3.45 5.80 -1.14
CA ALA A 77 -4.47 6.48 -0.35
C ALA A 77 -4.87 5.63 0.86
N THR A 78 -5.14 4.34 0.69
CA THR A 78 -5.50 3.43 1.78
C THR A 78 -4.45 3.40 2.89
N ALA A 79 -3.16 3.29 2.55
CA ALA A 79 -2.09 3.24 3.55
C ALA A 79 -1.91 4.56 4.31
N PHE A 80 -2.02 5.70 3.62
CA PHE A 80 -1.93 7.01 4.27
C PHE A 80 -3.19 7.35 5.06
N LEU A 81 -4.37 7.00 4.54
CA LEU A 81 -5.64 7.26 5.22
C LEU A 81 -5.73 6.46 6.53
N SER A 82 -5.25 5.21 6.56
CA SER A 82 -5.22 4.42 7.80
C SER A 82 -4.36 5.07 8.87
N LEU A 83 -3.21 5.62 8.50
CA LEU A 83 -2.34 6.37 9.42
C LEU A 83 -3.03 7.65 9.94
N ILE A 84 -3.65 8.42 9.04
CA ILE A 84 -4.35 9.65 9.41
C ILE A 84 -5.52 9.33 10.36
N ILE A 85 -6.37 8.36 10.02
CA ILE A 85 -7.53 8.00 10.83
C ILE A 85 -7.09 7.49 12.20
N ALA A 86 -6.05 6.65 12.24
CA ALA A 86 -5.51 6.13 13.49
C ALA A 86 -4.92 7.22 14.38
N ALA A 87 -4.42 8.33 13.82
CA ALA A 87 -3.90 9.46 14.61
C ALA A 87 -4.99 10.24 15.36
N PHE A 88 -6.26 10.08 14.99
CA PHE A 88 -7.41 10.71 15.67
C PHE A 88 -8.19 9.75 16.58
N LEU A 89 -7.71 8.50 16.72
CA LEU A 89 -8.32 7.43 17.52
C LEU A 89 -7.50 7.18 18.79
#